data_AF-A0A950H5I8-F1
#
_entry.id   AF-A0A950H5I8-F1
#
_cell.length_a   1.000
_cell.length_b   1.000
_cell.length_c   1.000
_cell.angle_alpha   90.00
_cell.angle_beta   90.00
_cell.angle_gamma   90.00
#
_symmetry.space_group_name_H-M   'P 1'
#
loop_
_entity.id
_entity.type
_entity.pdbx_description
1 polymer ?
#
loop_
_entity_poly.entity_id
_entity_poly.type
_entity_poly.pdbx_seq_one_letter_code
_entity_poly.pdbx_strand_id
1 'polypeptide(L)' 'GAKILADTVARLRARGVDVAIARLESVRAQASYVRQGLEAAIGRDHRFHSVDEAMRALGPRNPA' A
#
# COMPACT_ATOMS: atom_id res chain seq x y z
N GLY A 1 14.42 9.02 1.16
CA GLY A 1 13.20 8.61 1.88
C GLY A 1 12.38 7.60 1.09
N ALA A 2 11.93 7.96 -0.10
CA ALA A 2 10.76 7.27 -0.68
C ALA A 2 11.13 6.10 -1.65
N LYS A 3 12.35 6.10 -2.23
CA LYS A 3 12.97 4.89 -2.81
C LYS A 3 13.13 3.75 -1.78
N ILE A 4 13.53 4.08 -0.55
CA ILE A 4 13.68 3.09 0.53
C ILE A 4 12.32 2.45 0.85
N LEU A 5 11.23 3.23 0.78
CA LEU A 5 9.88 2.70 0.96
C LEU A 5 9.51 1.71 -0.15
N ALA A 6 9.73 2.06 -1.42
CA ALA A 6 9.47 1.15 -2.55
C ALA A 6 10.26 -0.15 -2.44
N ASP A 7 11.56 -0.07 -2.14
CA ASP A 7 12.40 -1.25 -1.96
C ASP A 7 11.94 -2.10 -0.77
N THR A 8 11.45 -1.47 0.30
CA THR A 8 10.91 -2.17 1.48
C THR A 8 9.63 -2.90 1.15
N VAL A 9 8.69 -2.24 0.45
CA VAL A 9 7.43 -2.84 0.01
C VAL A 9 7.71 -4.05 -0.88
N ALA A 10 8.61 -3.91 -1.86
CA ALA A 10 8.97 -5.00 -2.76
C ALA A 10 9.53 -6.21 -1.99
N ARG A 11 10.42 -5.98 -1.01
CA ARG A 11 10.96 -7.06 -0.15
C ARG A 11 9.90 -7.72 0.72
N LEU A 12 8.92 -6.98 1.23
CA LEU A 12 7.83 -7.54 2.03
C LEU A 12 6.93 -8.44 1.17
N ARG A 13 6.55 -7.97 -0.02
CA ARG A 13 5.73 -8.76 -0.95
C ARG A 13 6.45 -10.01 -1.45
N ALA A 14 7.74 -9.93 -1.73
CA ALA A 14 8.56 -11.09 -2.08
C ALA A 14 8.60 -12.16 -0.97
N ARG A 15 8.32 -11.78 0.28
CA ARG A 15 8.23 -12.68 1.44
C ARG A 15 6.79 -13.14 1.73
N GLY A 16 5.83 -12.84 0.86
CA GLY A 16 4.42 -13.16 1.04
C GLY A 16 3.67 -12.28 2.03
N VAL A 17 4.25 -11.14 2.44
CA VAL A 17 3.57 -10.15 3.29
C VAL A 17 2.76 -9.22 2.40
N ASP A 18 1.44 -9.18 2.63
CA ASP A 18 0.58 -8.24 1.92
C ASP A 18 0.78 -6.82 2.45
N VAL A 19 0.74 -5.84 1.55
CA VAL A 19 1.03 -4.43 1.86
C VAL A 19 0.00 -3.56 1.17
N ALA A 20 -0.62 -2.67 1.94
CA ALA A 20 -1.58 -1.68 1.48
C ALA A 20 -1.20 -0.27 1.90
N ILE A 21 -1.75 0.73 1.22
CA ILE A 21 -1.58 2.15 1.55
C ILE A 21 -2.94 2.82 1.79
N ALA A 22 -3.02 3.65 2.82
CA ALA A 22 -4.19 4.45 3.15
C ALA A 22 -3.87 5.94 3.18
N ARG A 23 -4.89 6.81 3.07
CA ARG A 23 -4.78 8.28 3.16
C ARG A 23 -3.73 8.89 2.25
N LEU A 24 -3.59 8.35 1.04
CA LEU A 24 -2.82 9.01 -0.01
C LEU A 24 -3.69 10.15 -0.57
N GLU A 25 -3.73 11.30 0.13
CA GLU A 25 -4.67 12.42 -0.14
C GLU A 25 -4.01 13.57 -0.92
N SER A 26 -2.71 13.82 -0.70
CA SER A 26 -2.00 14.93 -1.36
C SER A 26 -1.63 14.61 -2.82
N VAL A 27 -1.97 15.52 -3.76
CA VAL A 27 -1.53 15.50 -5.18
C VAL A 27 -0.04 15.22 -5.32
N ARG A 28 0.78 15.84 -4.46
CA ARG A 28 2.22 15.62 -4.41
C ARG A 28 2.56 14.20 -3.99
N ALA A 29 1.85 13.65 -3.00
CA ALA A 29 2.05 12.29 -2.53
C ALA A 29 1.60 11.27 -3.57
N GLN A 30 0.47 11.45 -4.27
CA GLN A 30 0.10 10.55 -5.37
C GLN A 30 1.14 10.61 -6.50
N ALA A 31 1.54 11.80 -6.94
CA ALA A 31 2.54 11.92 -8.00
C ALA A 31 3.88 11.28 -7.60
N SER A 32 4.27 11.43 -6.34
CA SER A 32 5.47 10.78 -5.79
C SER A 32 5.33 9.26 -5.72
N TYR A 33 4.14 8.76 -5.38
CA TYR A 33 3.80 7.34 -5.31
C TYR A 33 3.91 6.66 -6.68
N VAL A 34 3.37 7.28 -7.72
CA VAL A 34 3.50 6.80 -9.10
C VAL A 34 4.96 6.84 -9.57
N ARG A 35 5.63 7.98 -9.44
CA ARG A 35 7.02 8.16 -9.91
C ARG A 35 8.02 7.21 -9.26
N GLN A 36 7.71 6.69 -8.07
CA GLN A 36 8.59 5.77 -7.35
C GLN A 36 8.24 4.30 -7.56
N GLY A 37 7.27 4.00 -8.42
CA GLY A 37 6.86 2.63 -8.71
C GLY A 37 6.08 1.96 -7.58
N LEU A 38 5.64 2.70 -6.56
CA LEU A 38 4.85 2.15 -5.46
C LEU A 38 3.47 1.67 -5.95
N GLU A 39 2.90 2.30 -6.97
CA GLU A 39 1.65 1.83 -7.58
C GLU A 39 1.79 0.46 -8.21
N ALA A 40 2.89 0.21 -8.93
CA ALA A 40 3.18 -1.09 -9.52
C ALA A 40 3.53 -2.14 -8.45
N ALA A 41 4.22 -1.73 -7.38
CA ALA A 41 4.60 -2.62 -6.29
C ALA A 41 3.43 -3.03 -5.40
N ILE A 42 2.53 -2.10 -5.06
CA ILE A 42 1.41 -2.33 -4.13
C ILE A 42 0.16 -2.82 -4.87
N GLY A 43 -0.08 -2.34 -6.09
CA GLY A 43 -1.31 -2.58 -6.83
C GLY A 43 -2.39 -1.56 -6.50
N ARG A 44 -3.31 -1.35 -7.44
CA ARG A 44 -4.42 -0.39 -7.28
C ARG A 44 -5.46 -0.86 -6.26
N ASP A 45 -5.64 -2.16 -6.14
CA ASP A 45 -6.65 -2.79 -5.26
C ASP A 45 -6.26 -2.73 -3.78
N HIS A 46 -5.02 -2.32 -3.48
CA HIS A 46 -4.45 -2.19 -2.13
C HIS A 46 -4.28 -0.72 -1.72
N ARG A 47 -5.05 0.17 -2.35
CA ARG A 47 -5.16 1.59 -2.00
C ARG A 47 -6.50 1.85 -1.35
N PHE A 48 -6.46 2.45 -0.16
CA PHE A 48 -7.66 2.75 0.62
C PHE A 48 -7.71 4.22 0.99
N HIS A 49 -8.92 4.69 1.28
CA HIS A 49 -9.10 6.02 1.83
C HIS A 49 -8.67 6.05 3.30
N SER A 50 -8.92 4.97 4.06
CA SER A 50 -8.54 4.88 5.47
C SER A 50 -7.94 3.53 5.86
N VAL A 51 -7.26 3.49 7.02
CA VAL A 51 -6.76 2.23 7.60
C VAL A 51 -7.92 1.32 7.99
N ASP A 52 -9.01 1.87 8.52
CA ASP A 52 -10.20 1.10 8.89
C ASP A 52 -10.78 0.36 7.68
N GLU A 53 -10.91 1.06 6.56
CA GLU A 53 -11.33 0.46 5.28
C GLU A 53 -10.38 -0.64 4.81
N ALA A 54 -9.06 -0.39 4.90
CA ALA A 54 -8.06 -1.40 4.56
C ALA A 54 -8.16 -2.65 5.45
N MET A 55 -8.40 -2.48 6.75
CA MET A 55 -8.57 -3.57 7.69
C MET A 55 -9.86 -4.35 7.46
N ARG A 56 -10.95 -3.70 7.06
CA ARG A 56 -12.18 -4.40 6.66
C ARG A 56 -12.01 -5.20 5.37
N ALA A 57 -11.25 -4.68 4.42
CA ALA A 57 -11.03 -5.32 3.11
C ALA A 57 -9.99 -6.45 3.17
N LEU A 58 -8.88 -6.25 3.88
CA LEU A 58 -7.71 -7.13 3.86
C LEU A 58 -7.39 -7.78 5.21
N GLY A 59 -8.02 -7.33 6.30
CA GLY A 59 -7.80 -7.90 7.61
C GLY A 59 -8.18 -9.37 7.66
N PRO A 60 -7.69 -10.11 8.67
CA PRO A 60 -8.12 -11.49 8.88
C PRO A 60 -9.65 -11.50 8.95
N ARG A 61 -10.28 -12.30 8.10
CA ARG A 61 -11.69 -12.62 8.29
C ARG A 61 -11.75 -13.29 9.65
N ASN A 62 -12.27 -12.60 10.65
CA ASN A 62 -12.58 -13.24 11.91
C ASN A 62 -13.66 -14.27 11.59
N PRO A 63 -13.40 -15.59 11.64
CA PRO A 63 -14.51 -16.52 11.64
C PRO A 63 -15.28 -16.21 12.93
N ALA A 64 -16.52 -15.78 12.78
CA ALA A 64 -17.45 -15.69 13.90
C ALA A 64 -17.62 -17.07 14.55
#